data_AF-A0A258KN02-F1
#
_entry.id   AF-A0A258KN02-F1
#
_cell.length_a   1.000
_cell.length_b   1.000
_cell.length_c   1.000
_cell.angle_alpha   90.00
_cell.angle_beta   90.00
_cell.angle_gamma   90.00
#
_symmetry.space_group_name_H-M   'P 1'
#
loop_
_entity.id
_entity.type
_entity.pdbx_description
1 polymer ?
#
loop_
_entity_poly.entity_id
_entity_poly.type
_entity_poly.pdbx_seq_one_letter_code
_entity_poly.pdbx_strand_id
1 'polypeptide(L)'
;MEQGRLFRERPCLHDCARRDDVLKNPPKPPVVIWAISDGRAGIEAQAVGLAEAVAREARTQGIEAAIEIKRVGWTGRIGRLPWWLNLLPRRWLTPESRINGPWPDLWIAAGRATLPLSIRAKRWSGGKTY
;
A
#
# COMPACT_ATOMS: atom_id res chain seq x y z
N MET A 1 50.39 10.36 -36.41
CA MET A 1 50.38 9.11 -35.63
C MET A 1 51.17 9.43 -34.38
N GLU A 2 50.61 9.64 -33.19
CA GLU A 2 49.86 8.71 -32.34
C GLU A 2 49.20 9.56 -31.21
N GLN A 3 47.88 9.70 -31.23
CA GLN A 3 46.90 9.16 -30.27
C GLN A 3 47.03 9.58 -28.78
N GLY A 4 45.96 10.24 -28.31
CA GLY A 4 45.25 9.72 -27.13
C GLY A 4 45.67 10.26 -25.77
N ARG A 5 45.50 11.58 -25.55
CA ARG A 5 45.41 12.13 -24.19
C ARG A 5 44.17 11.55 -23.52
N LEU A 6 44.35 10.47 -22.74
CA LEU A 6 43.34 9.81 -21.94
C LEU A 6 42.77 10.80 -20.91
N PHE A 7 41.71 11.51 -21.29
CA PHE A 7 40.84 12.22 -20.35
C PHE A 7 40.19 11.15 -19.46
N ARG A 8 40.83 10.84 -18.31
CA ARG A 8 40.12 10.23 -17.19
C ARG A 8 39.10 11.26 -16.73
N GLU A 9 37.87 11.10 -17.20
CA GLU A 9 36.71 11.74 -16.59
C GLU A 9 36.76 11.42 -15.09
N ARG A 10 37.07 12.42 -14.27
CA ARG A 10 36.93 12.29 -12.83
C ARG A 10 35.43 12.16 -12.59
N PRO A 11 34.93 11.07 -11.97
CA PRO A 11 33.56 11.05 -11.50
C PRO A 11 33.35 12.32 -10.68
N CYS A 12 32.33 13.12 -11.02
CA CYS A 12 32.00 14.32 -10.28
C CYS A 12 31.96 13.96 -8.78
N LEU A 13 32.61 14.74 -7.92
CA LEU A 13 32.63 14.50 -6.46
C LEU A 13 31.22 14.26 -5.88
N HIS A 14 30.19 14.83 -6.51
CA HIS A 14 28.77 14.58 -6.26
C HIS A 14 28.33 13.10 -6.40
N ASP A 15 28.89 12.38 -7.37
CA ASP A 15 28.50 11.01 -7.69
C ASP A 15 29.13 9.99 -6.72
N CYS A 16 30.33 10.26 -6.19
CA CYS A 16 30.90 9.48 -5.10
C CYS A 16 30.15 9.71 -3.78
N ALA A 17 29.84 10.96 -3.43
CA ALA A 17 29.11 11.29 -2.22
C ALA A 17 27.69 10.68 -2.21
N ARG A 18 27.01 10.65 -3.37
CA ARG A 18 25.69 10.02 -3.52
C ARG A 18 25.77 8.49 -3.38
N ARG A 19 26.82 7.85 -3.91
CA ARG A 19 27.03 6.40 -3.73
C ARG A 19 27.33 6.05 -2.27
N ASP A 20 28.17 6.83 -1.61
CA ASP A 20 28.51 6.61 -0.20
C ASP A 20 27.29 6.78 0.72
N ASP A 21 26.35 7.68 0.38
CA ASP A 21 25.08 7.88 1.10
C ASP A 21 24.11 6.70 0.90
N VAL A 22 23.94 6.22 -0.34
CA VAL A 22 23.10 5.05 -0.66
C VAL A 22 23.62 3.77 -0.02
N LEU A 23 24.94 3.59 0.06
CA LEU A 23 25.55 2.43 0.73
C LEU A 23 25.38 2.49 2.26
N LYS A 24 25.31 3.70 2.84
CA LYS A 24 25.10 3.90 4.29
C LYS A 24 23.62 3.82 4.69
N ASN A 25 22.71 4.23 3.81
CA ASN A 25 21.27 4.17 4.04
C ASN A 25 20.58 3.48 2.84
N PRO A 26 20.42 2.15 2.88
CA PRO A 26 19.67 1.48 1.84
C PRO A 26 18.23 2.03 1.82
N PRO A 27 17.65 2.29 0.64
CA PRO A 27 16.29 2.79 0.54
C PRO A 27 15.33 1.77 1.18
N LYS A 28 14.57 2.23 2.18
CA LYS A 28 13.53 1.41 2.80
C LYS A 28 12.46 1.09 1.75
N PRO A 29 11.87 -0.11 1.77
CA PRO A 29 10.74 -0.41 0.91
C PRO A 29 9.60 0.60 1.18
N PRO A 30 8.83 0.97 0.16
CA PRO A 30 7.73 1.90 0.33
C PRO A 30 6.67 1.31 1.27
N VAL A 31 6.07 2.19 2.08
CA VAL A 31 4.92 1.85 2.92
C VAL A 31 3.74 1.49 2.03
N VAL A 32 3.19 0.30 2.18
CA VAL A 32 2.04 -0.15 1.39
C VAL A 32 0.75 0.22 2.09
N ILE A 33 -0.08 1.01 1.43
CA ILE A 33 -1.38 1.47 1.91
C ILE A 33 -2.47 0.81 1.06
N TRP A 34 -3.41 0.11 1.70
CA TRP A 34 -4.62 -0.34 1.02
C TRP A 34 -5.76 0.64 1.29
N ALA A 35 -6.31 1.20 0.22
CA ALA A 35 -7.56 1.97 0.23
C ALA A 35 -8.72 1.04 -0.16
N ILE A 36 -9.56 0.69 0.81
CA ILE A 36 -10.54 -0.39 0.69
C ILE A 36 -11.96 0.17 0.75
N SER A 37 -12.75 -0.11 -0.28
CA SER A 37 -14.11 0.37 -0.41
C SER A 37 -15.08 -0.76 -0.71
N ASP A 38 -16.38 -0.46 -0.68
CA ASP A 38 -17.43 -1.36 -1.17
C ASP A 38 -17.85 -1.06 -2.62
N GLY A 39 -17.05 -0.29 -3.35
CA GLY A 39 -17.25 0.09 -4.75
C GLY A 39 -18.21 1.25 -4.97
N ARG A 40 -18.90 1.76 -3.93
CA ARG A 40 -19.73 2.97 -4.07
C ARG A 40 -18.84 4.22 -4.14
N ALA A 41 -19.06 5.05 -5.16
CA ALA A 41 -18.17 6.18 -5.48
C ALA A 41 -17.85 7.09 -4.29
N GLY A 42 -18.84 7.49 -3.49
CA GLY A 42 -18.61 8.36 -2.33
C GLY A 42 -17.77 7.71 -1.22
N ILE A 43 -17.93 6.39 -1.01
CA ILE A 43 -17.19 5.64 0.00
C ILE A 43 -15.75 5.41 -0.48
N GLU A 44 -15.58 5.09 -1.76
CA GLU A 44 -14.26 4.96 -2.35
C GLU A 44 -13.48 6.26 -2.31
N ALA A 45 -14.11 7.38 -2.68
CA ALA A 45 -13.48 8.70 -2.63
C ALA A 45 -12.97 9.04 -1.22
N GLN A 46 -13.70 8.66 -0.16
CA GLN A 46 -13.25 8.86 1.22
C GLN A 46 -12.00 8.03 1.56
N ALA A 47 -11.99 6.74 1.21
CA ALA A 47 -10.85 5.87 1.48
C ALA A 47 -9.61 6.27 0.67
N VAL A 48 -9.79 6.56 -0.62
CA VAL A 48 -8.71 6.99 -1.53
C VAL A 48 -8.17 8.34 -1.11
N GLY A 49 -9.05 9.32 -0.85
CA GLY A 49 -8.62 10.66 -0.44
C GLY A 49 -7.82 10.67 0.87
N LEU A 50 -8.19 9.84 1.84
CA LEU A 50 -7.41 9.67 3.06
C LEU A 50 -6.06 9.00 2.78
N ALA A 51 -6.02 7.96 1.94
CA ALA A 51 -4.77 7.30 1.57
C ALA A 51 -3.80 8.24 0.84
N GLU A 52 -4.30 9.06 -0.08
CA GLU A 52 -3.52 10.09 -0.78
C GLU A 52 -3.00 11.16 0.18
N ALA A 53 -3.83 11.63 1.11
CA ALA A 53 -3.42 12.59 2.13
C ALA A 53 -2.28 12.02 3.00
N VAL A 54 -2.40 10.76 3.45
CA VAL A 54 -1.36 10.08 4.23
C VAL A 54 -0.08 9.89 3.40
N ALA A 55 -0.17 9.46 2.14
CA ALA A 55 1.00 9.31 1.28
C ALA A 55 1.69 10.66 1.00
N ARG A 56 0.93 11.75 0.93
CA ARG A 56 1.46 13.10 0.76
C ARG A 56 2.21 13.55 2.01
N GLU A 57 1.68 13.27 3.20
CA GLU A 57 2.34 13.51 4.48
C GLU A 57 3.60 12.64 4.65
N ALA A 58 3.53 11.35 4.32
CA ALA A 58 4.69 10.45 4.35
C ALA A 58 5.85 11.00 3.49
N ARG A 59 5.54 11.55 2.31
CA ARG A 59 6.52 12.16 1.42
C ARG A 59 7.21 13.40 2.04
N THR A 60 6.50 14.22 2.85
CA THR A 60 7.14 15.35 3.54
C THR A 60 8.18 14.89 4.56
N GLN A 61 8.02 13.66 5.06
CA GLN A 61 8.92 12.99 6.01
C GLN A 61 9.98 12.13 5.32
N GLY A 62 10.08 12.16 3.98
CA GLY A 62 11.03 11.37 3.20
C GLY A 62 10.69 9.87 3.13
N ILE A 63 9.43 9.51 3.38
CA ILE A 63 8.94 8.13 3.33
C ILE A 63 8.20 7.93 2.00
N GLU A 64 8.60 6.92 1.22
CA GLU A 64 7.86 6.50 0.05
C GLU A 64 6.62 5.68 0.44
N ALA A 65 5.50 5.90 -0.25
CA ALA A 65 4.26 5.18 -0.02
C ALA A 65 3.63 4.73 -1.34
N ALA A 66 3.14 3.50 -1.37
CA ALA A 66 2.42 2.90 -2.49
C ALA A 66 0.95 2.67 -2.09
N ILE A 67 0.02 3.17 -2.90
CA ILE A 67 -1.42 3.04 -2.64
C ILE A 67 -2.01 1.96 -3.56
N GLU A 68 -2.71 0.99 -2.99
CA GLU A 68 -3.52 0.02 -3.71
C GLU A 68 -5.01 0.22 -3.41
N ILE A 69 -5.81 0.42 -4.46
CA ILE A 69 -7.27 0.52 -4.33
C ILE A 69 -7.88 -0.89 -4.41
N LYS A 70 -8.65 -1.27 -3.39
CA LYS A 70 -9.32 -2.58 -3.31
C LYS A 70 -10.82 -2.41 -3.11
N ARG A 71 -11.61 -3.13 -3.90
CA ARG A 71 -13.07 -3.11 -3.84
C ARG A 71 -13.57 -4.44 -3.30
N VAL A 72 -14.36 -4.39 -2.23
CA VAL A 72 -14.92 -5.60 -1.62
C VAL A 72 -16.12 -6.07 -2.42
N GLY A 73 -15.97 -7.24 -3.05
CA GLY A 73 -17.05 -8.04 -3.60
C GLY A 73 -17.38 -9.22 -2.69
N TRP A 74 -18.67 -9.49 -2.47
CA TRP A 74 -19.15 -10.67 -1.75
C TRP A 74 -19.84 -11.64 -2.72
N THR A 75 -19.57 -12.93 -2.59
CA THR A 75 -20.27 -13.99 -3.32
C THR A 75 -21.65 -14.26 -2.72
N GLY A 76 -22.61 -14.59 -3.58
CA GLY A 76 -23.98 -14.93 -3.18
C GLY A 76 -24.69 -13.81 -2.40
N ARG A 77 -25.41 -14.18 -1.33
CA ARG A 77 -26.21 -13.25 -0.51
C ARG A 77 -25.49 -12.78 0.77
N ILE A 78 -24.26 -13.24 1.03
CA ILE A 78 -23.50 -12.91 2.25
C ILE A 78 -23.37 -11.40 2.45
N GLY A 79 -23.15 -10.63 1.37
CA GLY A 79 -23.00 -9.17 1.45
C GLY A 79 -24.25 -8.41 1.93
N ARG A 80 -25.43 -9.04 1.89
CA ARG A 80 -26.71 -8.46 2.35
C ARG A 80 -26.92 -8.65 3.85
N LEU A 81 -26.20 -9.58 4.48
CA LEU A 81 -26.32 -9.83 5.90
C LEU A 81 -25.68 -8.69 6.70
N PRO A 82 -26.17 -8.44 7.93
CA PRO A 82 -25.42 -7.68 8.92
C PRO A 82 -23.97 -8.20 9.04
N TRP A 83 -23.01 -7.29 9.22
CA TRP A 83 -21.58 -7.63 9.14
C TRP A 83 -21.17 -8.71 10.15
N TRP A 84 -21.82 -8.78 11.31
CA TRP A 84 -21.54 -9.74 12.38
C TRP A 84 -21.93 -11.18 12.02
N LEU A 85 -22.79 -11.38 11.03
CA LEU A 85 -23.09 -12.71 10.47
C LEU A 85 -22.06 -13.20 9.46
N ASN A 86 -21.17 -12.33 8.98
CA ASN A 86 -20.08 -12.72 8.09
C ASN A 86 -18.90 -13.28 8.90
N LEU A 87 -19.06 -14.50 9.41
CA LEU A 87 -18.09 -15.16 10.31
C LEU A 87 -16.77 -15.51 9.60
N LEU A 88 -16.85 -15.88 8.31
CA LEU A 88 -15.72 -16.33 7.49
C LEU A 88 -15.54 -15.44 6.25
N PRO A 89 -15.25 -14.14 6.41
CA PRO A 89 -15.28 -13.19 5.29
C PRO A 89 -14.35 -13.60 4.15
N ARG A 90 -13.13 -14.08 4.43
CA ARG A 90 -12.21 -14.48 3.36
C ARG A 90 -12.74 -15.61 2.44
N ARG A 91 -13.67 -16.44 2.93
CA ARG A 91 -14.26 -17.54 2.14
C ARG A 91 -15.27 -17.03 1.10
N TRP A 92 -15.88 -15.88 1.37
CA TRP A 92 -16.98 -15.32 0.57
C TRP A 92 -16.56 -14.12 -0.28
N LEU A 93 -15.28 -13.75 -0.27
CA LEU A 93 -14.78 -12.71 -1.15
C LEU A 93 -14.82 -13.16 -2.61
N THR A 94 -15.16 -12.25 -3.51
CA THR A 94 -14.95 -12.50 -4.93
C THR A 94 -13.45 -12.40 -5.26
N PRO A 95 -12.95 -13.14 -6.26
CA PRO A 95 -11.53 -13.09 -6.65
C PRO A 95 -11.04 -11.69 -7.03
N GLU A 96 -11.91 -10.86 -7.60
CA GLU A 96 -11.62 -9.49 -8.06
C GLU A 96 -11.27 -8.56 -6.90
N SER A 97 -11.68 -8.91 -5.68
CA SER A 97 -11.39 -8.10 -4.48
C SER A 97 -9.90 -8.05 -4.17
N ARG A 98 -9.13 -9.10 -4.54
CA ARG A 98 -7.67 -9.21 -4.31
C ARG A 98 -7.23 -8.88 -2.88
N ILE A 99 -8.03 -9.27 -1.89
CA ILE A 99 -7.74 -9.13 -0.45
C ILE A 99 -7.12 -10.42 0.05
N ASN A 100 -5.88 -10.63 -0.38
CA ASN A 100 -5.01 -11.75 0.02
C ASN A 100 -3.59 -11.22 0.24
N GLY A 101 -2.78 -11.97 0.99
CA GLY A 101 -1.42 -11.55 1.30
C GLY A 101 -0.55 -11.40 0.04
N PRO A 102 0.50 -10.56 0.07
CA PRO A 102 1.07 -9.87 1.24
C PRO A 102 0.15 -8.77 1.80
N TRP A 103 0.11 -8.63 3.13
CA TRP A 103 -0.75 -7.63 3.81
C TRP A 103 -0.09 -6.24 3.79
N PRO A 104 -0.88 -5.15 3.76
CA PRO A 104 -0.34 -3.79 3.74
C PRO A 104 0.21 -3.40 5.11
N ASP A 105 0.99 -2.33 5.15
CA ASP A 105 1.36 -1.67 6.40
C ASP A 105 0.18 -0.89 6.97
N LEU A 106 -0.61 -0.24 6.10
CA LEU A 106 -1.75 0.59 6.49
C LEU A 106 -3.05 0.17 5.79
N TRP A 107 -4.12 -0.01 6.56
CA TRP A 107 -5.44 -0.42 6.11
C TRP A 107 -6.45 0.72 6.29
N ILE A 108 -6.75 1.41 5.19
CA ILE A 108 -7.75 2.49 5.18
C ILE A 108 -9.01 1.95 4.53
N ALA A 109 -10.06 1.74 5.32
CA ALA A 109 -11.29 1.14 4.83
C ALA A 109 -12.52 2.00 5.10
N ALA A 110 -13.43 2.07 4.11
CA ALA A 110 -14.70 2.76 4.24
C ALA A 110 -15.85 1.88 3.73
N GLY A 111 -17.00 1.94 4.42
CA GLY A 111 -18.22 1.24 4.07
C GLY A 111 -18.48 -0.06 4.85
N ARG A 112 -19.76 -0.40 5.06
CA ARG A 112 -20.17 -1.56 5.88
C ARG A 112 -19.59 -2.89 5.40
N ALA A 113 -19.46 -3.05 4.08
CA ALA A 113 -18.94 -4.29 3.49
C ALA A 113 -17.47 -4.54 3.88
N THR A 114 -16.69 -3.52 4.27
CA THR A 114 -15.28 -3.69 4.64
C THR A 114 -15.11 -4.09 6.11
N LEU A 115 -16.11 -3.87 6.97
CA LEU A 115 -16.04 -4.13 8.42
C LEU A 115 -15.59 -5.53 8.82
N PRO A 116 -16.16 -6.64 8.30
CA PRO A 116 -15.78 -7.97 8.76
C PRO A 116 -14.32 -8.31 8.39
N LEU A 117 -13.77 -7.65 7.36
CA LEU A 117 -12.37 -7.74 6.97
C LEU A 117 -11.50 -6.87 7.90
N SER A 118 -11.86 -5.61 8.09
CA SER A 118 -11.08 -4.61 8.84
C SER A 118 -10.83 -5.03 10.29
N ILE A 119 -11.87 -5.54 10.97
CA ILE A 119 -11.76 -6.04 12.36
C ILE A 119 -10.74 -7.19 12.48
N ARG A 120 -10.47 -7.91 11.38
CA ARG A 120 -9.58 -9.08 11.36
C ARG A 120 -8.23 -8.81 10.67
N ALA A 121 -8.07 -7.67 10.00
CA ALA A 121 -6.88 -7.34 9.21
C ALA A 121 -5.60 -7.45 10.04
N LYS A 122 -5.56 -6.79 11.20
CA LYS A 122 -4.42 -6.85 12.14
C LYS A 122 -4.06 -8.27 12.57
N ARG A 123 -5.05 -9.14 12.77
CA ARG A 123 -4.80 -10.56 13.11
C ARG A 123 -4.24 -11.32 11.91
N TRP A 124 -4.78 -11.10 10.71
CA TRP A 124 -4.31 -11.78 9.51
C TRP A 124 -2.90 -11.38 9.10
N SER A 125 -2.52 -10.14 9.38
CA SER A 125 -1.18 -9.62 9.15
C SER A 125 -0.16 -10.01 10.22
N GLY A 126 -0.56 -10.74 11.26
CA GLY A 126 0.32 -11.04 12.40
C GLY A 126 0.72 -9.79 13.19
N GLY A 127 -0.15 -8.78 13.25
CA GLY A 127 0.08 -7.53 13.97
C GLY A 127 0.78 -6.43 13.18
N LYS A 128 1.13 -6.68 11.91
CA LYS A 128 1.91 -5.74 11.07
C LYS A 128 1.09 -4.65 10.34
N THR A 129 -0.21 -4.84 10.18
CA THR A 129 -1.11 -3.89 9.53
C THR A 129 -1.80 -3.03 10.58
N TYR A 130 -1.85 -1.73 10.33
CA TYR A 130 -2.49 -0.70 11.15
C TYR A 130 -3.81 -0.22 10.56
#